data_AF-A0A3N5ZBB8-F1
#
_entry.id   AF-A0A3N5ZBB8-F1
#
_cell.length_a   1.000
_cell.length_b   1.000
_cell.length_c   1.000
_cell.angle_alpha   90.00
_cell.angle_beta   90.00
_cell.angle_gamma   90.00
#
_symmetry.space_group_name_H-M   'P 1'
#
loop_
_entity.id
_entity.type
_entity.pdbx_description
1 polymer ?
#
loop_
_entity_poly.entity_id
_entity_poly.type
_entity_poly.pdbx_seq_one_letter_code
_entity_poly.pdbx_strand_id
1 'polypeptide(L)'
;MNNRLHISLICICLRMEISLHDEDPQWEYKTINNMPNKMKIPTRREPSWQEYQFSLQRKSAYKKLALKFFQYFSGFIILLVIVYGTSVSFSGTVCQQIFQKSVILSNSPEEKIKKEEKKKEEKAFLTKKDVQGFIRNVDFLGLDDTRFSVKVGNRSYLVETTLDTALQHYLSNLLDRKNARNIGIVLMNPGTGKIHALVGFDRTGENKNPCIEGLFPAASVIKIVTAAAGIEKCGFNTASSFTFYGGKHTLYKSQLREGNRHANRISFQDSFAQSVNPVFGKI
;
A
#
# COMPACT_ATOMS: atom_id res chain seq x y z
N MET A 1 1.69 25.98 28.65
CA MET A 1 1.64 25.94 27.18
C MET A 1 1.12 24.56 26.76
N ASN A 2 -0.12 24.50 26.26
CA ASN A 2 -0.79 23.27 25.85
C ASN A 2 -0.25 22.79 24.51
N ASN A 3 0.57 21.72 24.53
CA ASN A 3 0.97 21.03 23.31
C ASN A 3 -0.17 20.10 22.86
N ARG A 4 -1.04 20.58 21.98
CA ARG A 4 -2.01 19.73 21.27
C ARG A 4 -1.30 19.02 20.12
N LEU A 5 -1.16 17.70 20.20
CA LEU A 5 -0.74 16.87 19.07
C LEU A 5 -1.96 16.54 18.21
N HIS A 6 -1.98 17.03 16.98
CA HIS A 6 -2.96 16.65 15.96
C HIS A 6 -2.44 15.45 15.16
N ILE A 7 -3.19 14.35 15.17
CA ILE A 7 -2.84 13.12 14.46
C ILE A 7 -3.95 12.83 13.44
N SER A 8 -3.63 13.03 12.17
CA SER A 8 -4.43 12.55 11.06
C SER A 8 -3.93 11.17 10.66
N LEU A 9 -4.75 10.15 10.92
CA LEU A 9 -4.57 8.80 10.39
C LEU A 9 -5.00 8.82 8.91
N ILE A 10 -4.03 8.91 8.02
CA ILE A 10 -4.22 8.60 6.60
C ILE A 10 -3.59 7.24 6.37
N CYS A 11 -4.43 6.23 6.17
CA CYS A 11 -4.04 4.92 5.66
C CYS A 11 -5.04 4.54 4.57
N ILE A 12 -4.83 5.06 3.36
CA ILE A 12 -5.47 4.51 2.16
C ILE A 12 -4.46 3.55 1.56
N CYS A 13 -4.58 2.27 1.91
CA CYS A 13 -3.77 1.21 1.35
C CYS A 13 -4.72 0.06 1.00
N LEU A 14 -5.23 0.04 -0.24
CA LEU A 14 -6.15 -0.99 -0.69
C LEU A 14 -5.58 -1.60 -1.99
N ARG A 15 -5.17 -2.87 -1.92
CA ARG A 15 -4.66 -3.68 -3.03
C ARG A 15 -5.77 -4.67 -3.41
N MET A 16 -6.09 -4.76 -4.71
CA MET A 16 -7.15 -5.62 -5.28
C MET A 16 -6.58 -6.68 -6.19
N GLU A 17 -7.19 -7.87 -6.11
CA GLU A 17 -7.04 -8.97 -7.03
C GLU A 17 -8.40 -9.29 -7.66
N ILE A 18 -8.35 -9.72 -8.92
CA ILE A 18 -9.45 -9.80 -9.89
C ILE A 18 -10.13 -11.16 -9.80
N SER A 19 -11.47 -11.18 -9.72
CA SER A 19 -12.27 -12.39 -9.89
C SER A 19 -12.38 -12.73 -11.37
N LEU A 20 -11.94 -13.94 -11.75
CA LEU A 20 -12.13 -14.51 -13.08
C LEU A 20 -13.55 -15.09 -13.16
N HIS A 21 -14.35 -14.59 -14.08
CA HIS A 21 -15.55 -15.26 -14.58
C HIS A 21 -15.34 -15.54 -16.06
N ASP A 22 -15.51 -16.82 -16.43
CA ASP A 22 -15.82 -17.25 -17.78
C ASP A 22 -17.35 -17.21 -17.94
N GLU A 23 -17.81 -16.52 -18.98
CA GLU A 23 -19.19 -16.44 -19.51
C GLU A 23 -19.52 -17.73 -20.31
N ASP A 24 -20.73 -18.22 -20.62
CA ASP A 24 -22.19 -17.99 -20.42
C ASP A 24 -22.87 -19.04 -21.39
N PRO A 25 -24.18 -19.14 -21.72
CA PRO A 25 -25.47 -19.00 -21.00
C PRO A 25 -26.38 -20.26 -21.09
N GLN A 26 -27.39 -20.36 -20.23
CA GLN A 26 -28.83 -20.44 -20.59
C GLN A 26 -29.69 -20.88 -19.39
N TRP A 27 -30.86 -20.26 -19.30
CA TRP A 27 -31.86 -20.36 -18.24
C TRP A 27 -32.77 -21.59 -18.44
N GLU A 28 -33.07 -22.33 -17.37
CA GLU A 28 -34.37 -22.96 -17.15
C GLU A 28 -34.47 -23.44 -15.68
N TYR A 29 -35.46 -22.95 -14.94
CA TYR A 29 -35.76 -23.41 -13.59
C TYR A 29 -36.63 -24.67 -13.65
N LYS A 30 -36.05 -25.81 -13.26
CA LYS A 30 -36.79 -27.03 -12.89
C LYS A 30 -36.27 -27.56 -11.55
N THR A 31 -37.14 -27.46 -10.55
CA THR A 31 -37.02 -28.08 -9.23
C THR A 31 -37.05 -29.59 -9.35
N ILE A 32 -36.02 -30.28 -8.86
CA ILE A 32 -36.07 -31.71 -8.56
C ILE A 32 -35.37 -31.97 -7.23
N ASN A 33 -36.16 -32.34 -6.22
CA ASN A 33 -35.70 -32.95 -4.98
C ASN A 33 -35.16 -34.37 -5.26
N ASN A 34 -34.23 -34.82 -4.40
CA ASN A 34 -33.63 -36.15 -4.26
C ASN A 34 -32.44 -36.47 -5.18
N MET A 35 -31.23 -36.51 -4.61
CA MET A 35 -30.48 -37.77 -4.35
C MET A 35 -29.07 -37.51 -3.75
N PRO A 36 -28.39 -38.56 -3.22
CA PRO A 36 -27.56 -38.47 -2.03
C PRO A 36 -26.04 -38.42 -2.28
N ASN A 37 -25.36 -38.25 -1.15
CA ASN A 37 -23.99 -38.67 -0.83
C ASN A 37 -22.85 -37.65 -1.00
N LYS A 38 -22.18 -37.43 0.13
CA LYS A 38 -21.10 -36.48 0.38
C LYS A 38 -19.86 -36.81 -0.46
N MET A 39 -19.51 -35.96 -1.42
CA MET A 39 -18.14 -35.90 -1.95
C MET A 39 -17.25 -35.06 -1.02
N LYS A 40 -16.19 -35.68 -0.50
CA LYS A 40 -15.14 -34.99 0.28
C LYS A 40 -14.31 -34.13 -0.68
N ILE A 41 -14.43 -32.81 -0.56
CA ILE A 41 -13.61 -31.84 -1.30
C ILE A 41 -12.24 -31.72 -0.59
N PRO A 42 -11.11 -31.89 -1.29
CA PRO A 42 -9.78 -31.69 -0.70
C PRO A 42 -9.54 -30.20 -0.43
N THR A 43 -9.25 -29.84 0.82
CA THR A 43 -8.98 -28.47 1.27
C THR A 43 -7.56 -28.05 0.89
N ARG A 44 -7.34 -27.69 -0.38
CA ARG A 44 -6.11 -26.99 -0.76
C ARG A 44 -6.24 -25.53 -0.31
N ARG A 45 -5.42 -25.11 0.66
CA ARG A 45 -5.31 -23.70 1.08
C ARG A 45 -4.84 -22.88 -0.13
N GLU A 46 -5.70 -22.01 -0.65
CA GLU A 46 -5.27 -21.02 -1.64
C GLU A 46 -4.42 -19.94 -0.96
N PRO A 47 -3.26 -19.57 -1.55
CA PRO A 47 -2.40 -18.53 -0.98
C PRO A 47 -3.11 -17.18 -0.97
N SER A 48 -2.82 -16.35 0.03
CA SER A 48 -3.43 -15.02 0.13
C SER A 48 -2.94 -14.13 -1.03
N TRP A 49 -3.76 -13.18 -1.47
CA TRP A 49 -3.38 -12.22 -2.53
C TRP A 49 -2.07 -11.46 -2.21
N GLN A 50 -1.78 -11.30 -0.91
CA GLN A 50 -0.54 -10.69 -0.43
C GLN A 50 0.68 -11.53 -0.82
N GLU A 51 0.62 -12.85 -0.62
CA GLU A 51 1.65 -13.81 -0.99
C GLU A 51 1.77 -13.94 -2.51
N TYR A 52 0.65 -13.92 -3.23
CA TYR A 52 0.65 -13.98 -4.69
C TYR A 52 1.41 -12.80 -5.30
N GLN A 53 1.16 -11.55 -4.89
CA GLN A 53 1.93 -10.44 -5.48
C GLN A 53 3.33 -10.24 -4.90
N PHE A 54 3.59 -10.74 -3.70
CA PHE A 54 4.98 -10.91 -3.28
C PHE A 54 5.72 -11.84 -4.25
N SER A 55 5.06 -12.90 -4.74
CA SER A 55 5.62 -13.79 -5.76
C SER A 55 5.82 -13.10 -7.12
N LEU A 56 4.91 -12.22 -7.54
CA LEU A 56 5.05 -11.45 -8.79
C LEU A 56 6.20 -10.42 -8.70
N GLN A 57 6.31 -9.72 -7.57
CA GLN A 57 7.42 -8.80 -7.30
C GLN A 57 8.75 -9.56 -7.31
N ARG A 58 8.84 -10.74 -6.68
CA ARG A 58 10.05 -11.58 -6.68
C ARG A 58 10.45 -12.02 -8.08
N LYS A 59 9.50 -12.43 -8.92
CA LYS A 59 9.76 -12.79 -10.34
C LYS A 59 10.27 -11.61 -11.15
N SER A 60 9.71 -10.41 -10.95
CA SER A 60 10.17 -9.19 -11.64
C SER A 60 11.54 -8.70 -11.16
N ALA A 61 11.81 -8.81 -9.85
CA ALA A 61 13.08 -8.47 -9.23
C ALA A 61 14.20 -9.41 -9.67
N TYR A 62 13.92 -10.72 -9.77
CA TYR A 62 14.87 -11.70 -10.28
C TYR A 62 15.27 -11.41 -11.75
N LYS A 63 14.30 -11.03 -12.60
CA LYS A 63 14.60 -10.60 -13.98
C LYS A 63 15.49 -9.36 -14.01
N LYS A 64 15.22 -8.36 -13.17
CA LYS A 64 16.07 -7.15 -13.07
C LYS A 64 17.48 -7.46 -12.53
N LEU A 65 17.59 -8.38 -11.58
CA LEU A 65 18.87 -8.83 -11.03
C LEU A 65 19.68 -9.59 -12.07
N ALA A 66 19.04 -10.48 -12.84
CA ALA A 66 19.68 -11.23 -13.92
C ALA A 66 20.20 -10.31 -15.04
N LEU A 67 19.44 -9.27 -15.42
CA LEU A 67 19.91 -8.26 -16.38
C LEU A 67 21.10 -7.45 -15.84
N LYS A 68 21.07 -7.06 -14.56
CA LYS A 68 22.23 -6.38 -13.94
C LYS A 68 23.45 -7.29 -13.87
N PHE A 69 23.26 -8.58 -13.57
CA PHE A 69 24.35 -9.57 -13.55
C PHE A 69 25.00 -9.70 -14.94
N PHE A 70 24.20 -9.73 -16.00
CA PHE A 70 24.71 -9.75 -17.38
C PHE A 70 25.48 -8.47 -17.75
N GLN A 71 25.01 -7.30 -17.29
CA GLN A 71 25.73 -6.02 -17.47
C GLN A 71 27.07 -5.97 -16.71
N TYR A 72 27.13 -6.49 -15.48
CA TYR A 72 28.39 -6.58 -14.74
C TYR A 72 29.35 -7.60 -15.37
N PHE A 73 28.82 -8.72 -15.89
CA PHE A 73 29.62 -9.74 -16.56
C PHE A 73 30.22 -9.22 -17.88
N SER A 74 29.46 -8.46 -18.67
CA SER A 74 30.01 -7.83 -19.89
C SER A 74 31.09 -6.79 -19.56
N GLY A 75 30.89 -5.98 -18.51
CA GLY A 75 31.90 -5.05 -18.01
C GLY A 75 33.18 -5.74 -17.52
N PHE A 76 33.04 -6.89 -16.84
CA PHE A 76 34.18 -7.69 -16.38
C PHE A 76 34.97 -8.32 -17.52
N ILE A 77 34.31 -8.80 -18.58
CA ILE A 77 34.98 -9.30 -19.78
C ILE A 77 35.78 -8.18 -20.47
N ILE A 78 35.19 -6.99 -20.59
CA ILE A 78 35.89 -5.82 -21.16
C ILE A 78 37.12 -5.46 -20.33
N LEU A 79 37.01 -5.47 -19.00
CA LEU A 79 38.16 -5.24 -18.11
C LEU A 79 39.26 -6.28 -18.31
N LEU A 80 38.92 -7.56 -18.43
CA LEU A 80 39.90 -8.62 -18.71
C LEU A 80 40.59 -8.44 -20.06
N VAL A 81 39.87 -8.00 -21.10
CA VAL A 81 40.44 -7.67 -22.41
C VAL A 81 41.40 -6.48 -22.32
N ILE A 82 41.07 -5.46 -21.52
CA ILE A 82 41.97 -4.31 -21.29
C ILE A 82 43.23 -4.76 -20.54
N VAL A 83 43.09 -5.54 -19.46
CA VAL A 83 44.24 -6.05 -18.69
C VAL A 83 45.11 -6.98 -19.53
N TYR A 84 44.51 -7.86 -20.31
CA TYR A 84 45.25 -8.74 -21.23
C TYR A 84 45.94 -7.94 -22.34
N GLY A 85 45.27 -6.91 -22.89
CA GLY A 85 45.85 -5.96 -23.82
C GLY A 85 47.06 -5.21 -23.25
N THR A 86 47.01 -4.82 -21.97
CA THR A 86 48.17 -4.21 -21.29
C THR A 86 49.29 -5.22 -20.98
N SER A 87 48.98 -6.51 -20.84
CA SER A 87 49.99 -7.56 -20.63
C SER A 87 50.79 -7.92 -21.89
N VAL A 88 50.35 -7.49 -23.08
CA VAL A 88 51.06 -7.66 -24.36
C VAL A 88 51.85 -6.39 -24.75
N SER A 89 51.80 -5.32 -23.95
CA SER A 89 52.57 -4.10 -24.20
C SER A 89 53.11 -3.52 -22.90
N PHE A 90 54.00 -4.25 -22.25
CA PHE A 90 54.82 -3.68 -21.19
C PHE A 90 56.15 -4.43 -21.02
N SER A 91 57.02 -4.28 -22.02
CA SER A 91 58.47 -4.43 -21.84
C SER A 91 58.99 -3.02 -21.53
N GLY A 92 59.29 -2.73 -20.26
CA GLY A 92 59.86 -1.42 -19.88
C GLY A 92 59.57 -0.93 -18.45
N THR A 93 60.25 -1.55 -17.48
CA THR A 93 60.91 -0.98 -16.27
C THR A 93 60.32 0.19 -15.43
N VAL A 94 60.61 0.08 -14.11
CA VAL A 94 60.85 1.11 -13.06
C VAL A 94 59.62 1.45 -12.18
N CYS A 95 59.56 0.91 -10.95
CA CYS A 95 59.93 1.51 -9.64
C CYS A 95 58.86 2.52 -9.15
N GLN A 96 58.38 2.61 -7.90
CA GLN A 96 58.99 2.37 -6.60
C GLN A 96 57.89 2.55 -5.51
N GLN A 97 57.96 1.77 -4.42
CA GLN A 97 57.59 2.04 -3.00
C GLN A 97 56.33 2.91 -2.68
N ILE A 98 55.45 2.52 -1.74
CA ILE A 98 55.68 2.64 -0.29
C ILE A 98 54.78 1.65 0.47
N PHE A 99 55.42 0.87 1.34
CA PHE A 99 54.85 -0.08 2.28
C PHE A 99 54.68 0.59 3.66
N GLN A 100 53.68 0.10 4.40
CA GLN A 100 53.28 0.45 5.76
C GLN A 100 54.43 0.52 6.79
N LYS A 101 54.28 1.35 7.85
CA LYS A 101 54.05 0.87 9.24
C LYS A 101 53.93 1.97 10.32
N SER A 102 52.82 1.88 11.06
CA SER A 102 52.63 1.85 12.53
C SER A 102 53.41 2.71 13.53
N VAL A 103 52.64 3.14 14.55
CA VAL A 103 52.82 3.11 16.03
C VAL A 103 52.68 4.50 16.66
N ILE A 104 51.78 4.66 17.64
CA ILE A 104 52.05 5.02 19.04
C ILE A 104 50.73 5.20 19.82
N LEU A 105 50.75 4.61 21.01
CA LEU A 105 49.74 4.50 22.05
C LEU A 105 49.66 5.79 22.91
N SER A 106 48.56 5.93 23.65
CA SER A 106 48.37 6.76 24.87
C SER A 106 47.89 8.20 24.68
N ASN A 107 46.63 8.47 25.08
CA ASN A 107 46.35 9.18 26.34
C ASN A 107 44.88 9.03 26.80
N SER A 108 44.75 9.03 28.12
CA SER A 108 43.64 8.62 28.99
C SER A 108 42.41 9.55 28.98
N PRO A 109 41.21 9.09 29.46
CA PRO A 109 39.93 9.77 29.34
C PRO A 109 39.37 10.25 30.70
N GLU A 110 39.39 11.55 30.99
CA GLU A 110 38.73 12.09 32.19
C GLU A 110 38.09 13.47 31.97
N GLU A 111 37.10 13.57 31.08
CA GLU A 111 36.22 14.76 31.09
C GLU A 111 34.82 14.57 30.48
N LYS A 112 34.34 13.33 30.31
CA LYS A 112 33.02 13.07 29.69
C LYS A 112 31.88 12.71 30.66
N ILE A 113 32.20 12.32 31.89
CA ILE A 113 31.19 11.68 32.76
C ILE A 113 30.20 12.68 33.39
N LYS A 114 30.51 13.99 33.49
CA LYS A 114 29.60 14.97 34.11
C LYS A 114 28.66 15.71 33.15
N LYS A 115 28.80 15.53 31.83
CA LYS A 115 27.92 16.18 30.83
C LYS A 115 26.83 15.28 30.24
N GLU A 116 26.90 13.95 30.45
CA GLU A 116 25.94 13.01 29.86
C GLU A 116 24.70 12.75 30.73
N GLU A 117 24.74 12.96 32.04
CA GLU A 117 23.58 12.70 32.90
C GLU A 117 22.59 13.87 33.01
N LYS A 118 23.02 15.11 32.75
CA LYS A 118 22.16 16.30 32.86
C LYS A 118 21.34 16.64 31.61
N LYS A 119 21.44 15.84 30.53
CA LYS A 119 20.76 16.10 29.24
C LYS A 119 19.68 15.07 28.88
N LYS A 120 19.28 14.20 29.81
CA LYS A 120 18.32 13.10 29.55
C LYS A 120 16.85 13.44 29.90
N GLU A 121 16.58 14.61 30.47
CA GLU A 121 15.23 15.03 30.87
C GLU A 121 14.68 16.24 30.10
N GLU A 122 15.25 16.54 28.93
CA GLU A 122 14.70 17.57 28.04
C GLU A 122 13.75 16.92 27.01
N LYS A 123 12.44 17.10 27.24
CA LYS A 123 11.29 16.80 26.36
C LYS A 123 11.63 15.97 25.10
N ALA A 124 11.62 14.64 25.25
CA ALA A 124 11.52 13.76 24.10
C ALA A 124 10.24 14.10 23.33
N PHE A 125 10.38 14.79 22.20
CA PHE A 125 9.26 15.19 21.36
C PHE A 125 8.65 13.91 20.79
N LEU A 126 7.38 13.66 21.09
CA LEU A 126 6.70 12.47 20.58
C LEU A 126 6.64 12.54 19.05
N THR A 127 7.17 11.53 18.38
CA THR A 127 7.06 11.41 16.92
C THR A 127 5.71 10.81 16.54
N LYS A 128 5.32 10.95 15.27
CA LYS A 128 4.10 10.31 14.73
C LYS A 128 4.12 8.79 14.94
N LYS A 129 5.28 8.14 14.75
CA LYS A 129 5.42 6.70 14.94
C LYS A 129 5.23 6.30 16.39
N ASP A 130 5.73 7.11 17.32
CA ASP A 130 5.55 6.85 18.75
C ASP A 130 4.07 6.87 19.10
N VAL A 131 3.34 7.89 18.68
CA VAL A 131 1.91 7.96 19.00
C VAL A 131 1.09 6.87 18.29
N GLN A 132 1.42 6.53 17.04
CA GLN A 132 0.83 5.37 16.36
C GLN A 132 1.05 4.07 17.14
N GLY A 133 2.23 3.89 17.73
CA GLY A 133 2.52 2.77 18.62
C GLY A 133 1.67 2.80 19.88
N PHE A 134 1.51 3.97 20.50
CA PHE A 134 0.77 4.12 21.76
C PHE A 134 -0.73 3.89 21.62
N ILE A 135 -1.32 4.29 20.49
CA ILE A 135 -2.77 4.20 20.26
C ILE A 135 -3.18 2.94 19.48
N ARG A 136 -2.23 2.05 19.16
CA ARG A 136 -2.46 0.89 18.28
C ARG A 136 -3.58 -0.04 18.77
N ASN A 137 -3.71 -0.21 20.09
CA ASN A 137 -4.68 -1.11 20.71
C ASN A 137 -5.91 -0.37 21.25
N VAL A 138 -6.06 0.91 20.90
CA VAL A 138 -7.26 1.68 21.27
C VAL A 138 -8.38 1.28 20.32
N ASP A 139 -9.51 0.87 20.90
CA ASP A 139 -10.72 0.67 20.14
C ASP A 139 -11.39 2.02 19.88
N PHE A 140 -11.23 2.52 18.65
CA PHE A 140 -11.84 3.79 18.22
C PHE A 140 -13.32 3.67 17.84
N LEU A 141 -13.86 2.46 17.67
CA LEU A 141 -15.25 2.27 17.28
C LEU A 141 -16.21 2.47 18.47
N GLY A 142 -15.77 2.08 19.67
CA GLY A 142 -16.55 2.13 20.91
C GLY A 142 -16.24 3.34 21.80
N LEU A 143 -15.69 4.44 21.25
CA LEU A 143 -15.41 5.63 22.05
C LEU A 143 -16.68 6.42 22.35
N ASP A 144 -17.09 6.41 23.62
CA ASP A 144 -18.18 7.25 24.14
C ASP A 144 -17.70 8.67 24.52
N ASP A 145 -16.40 8.86 24.70
CA ASP A 145 -15.77 10.15 24.94
C ASP A 145 -14.69 10.43 23.88
N THR A 146 -14.59 11.70 23.51
CA THR A 146 -13.53 12.26 22.67
C THR A 146 -12.15 12.17 23.31
N ARG A 147 -12.07 11.98 24.63
CA ARG A 147 -10.82 11.96 25.39
C ARG A 147 -10.59 10.62 26.09
N PHE A 148 -9.36 10.14 26.06
CA PHE A 148 -8.94 8.94 26.81
C PHE A 148 -7.46 9.02 27.22
N SER A 149 -7.09 8.27 28.24
CA SER A 149 -5.70 8.24 28.73
C SER A 149 -4.94 7.04 28.18
N VAL A 150 -3.70 7.25 27.74
CA VAL A 150 -2.77 6.20 27.32
C VAL A 150 -1.52 6.23 28.21
N LYS A 151 -1.16 5.08 28.77
CA LYS A 151 0.07 4.93 29.56
C LYS A 151 1.23 4.50 28.67
N VAL A 152 2.35 5.19 28.81
CA VAL A 152 3.60 4.90 28.10
C VAL A 152 4.74 4.95 29.10
N GLY A 153 5.28 3.78 29.46
CA GLY A 153 6.21 3.65 30.58
C GLY A 153 5.56 4.16 31.87
N ASN A 154 6.25 5.08 32.57
CA ASN A 154 5.75 5.71 33.80
C ASN A 154 4.94 7.01 33.58
N ARG A 155 4.65 7.37 32.31
CA ARG A 155 3.91 8.60 31.99
C ARG A 155 2.51 8.26 31.48
N SER A 156 1.54 9.05 31.90
CA SER A 156 0.17 9.02 31.37
C SER A 156 -0.03 10.21 30.45
N TYR A 157 -0.56 9.96 29.25
CA TYR A 157 -0.89 10.99 28.27
C TYR A 157 -2.40 11.04 28.08
N LEU A 158 -2.97 12.23 28.13
CA LEU A 158 -4.36 12.47 27.72
C LEU A 158 -4.40 12.66 26.20
N VAL A 159 -5.13 11.81 25.52
CA VAL A 159 -5.40 11.88 24.08
C VAL A 159 -6.75 12.55 23.90
N GLU A 160 -6.82 13.57 23.05
CA GLU A 160 -8.05 14.22 22.60
C GLU A 160 -8.22 13.94 21.11
N THR A 161 -9.32 13.30 20.75
CA THR A 161 -9.67 12.99 19.37
C THR A 161 -10.50 14.11 18.74
N THR A 162 -10.66 14.06 17.42
CA THR A 162 -11.55 14.95 16.67
C THR A 162 -12.91 14.33 16.37
N LEU A 163 -13.18 13.15 16.94
CA LEU A 163 -14.41 12.42 16.74
C LEU A 163 -15.57 13.19 17.36
N ASP A 164 -16.69 13.19 16.66
CA ASP A 164 -17.97 13.67 17.16
C ASP A 164 -18.76 12.45 17.63
N THR A 165 -18.95 12.31 18.95
CA THR A 165 -19.61 11.13 19.54
C THR A 165 -21.08 11.06 19.16
N ALA A 166 -21.78 12.20 19.04
CA ALA A 166 -23.17 12.22 18.59
C ALA A 166 -23.28 11.71 17.14
N LEU A 167 -22.37 12.15 16.27
CA LEU A 167 -22.31 11.67 14.88
C LEU A 167 -21.92 10.18 14.80
N GLN A 168 -20.96 9.72 15.62
CA GLN A 168 -20.58 8.31 15.72
C GLN A 168 -21.80 7.44 16.03
N HIS A 169 -22.57 7.78 17.07
CA HIS A 169 -23.75 7.03 17.46
C HIS A 169 -24.84 7.06 16.38
N TYR A 170 -25.09 8.23 15.78
CA TYR A 170 -26.06 8.36 14.69
C TYR A 170 -25.73 7.42 13.52
N LEU A 171 -24.49 7.45 13.03
CA LEU A 171 -24.06 6.60 11.91
C LEU A 171 -24.04 5.12 12.29
N SER A 172 -23.64 4.79 13.53
CA SER A 172 -23.62 3.40 14.03
C SER A 172 -25.02 2.77 14.08
N ASN A 173 -26.04 3.59 14.38
CA ASN A 173 -27.44 3.17 14.38
C ASN A 173 -28.03 2.98 12.97
N LEU A 174 -27.45 3.61 11.95
CA LEU A 174 -27.87 3.48 10.56
C LEU A 174 -27.28 2.27 9.82
N LEU A 175 -26.30 1.58 10.41
CA LEU A 175 -25.64 0.46 9.74
C LEU A 175 -26.61 -0.70 9.48
N ASP A 176 -26.67 -1.18 8.23
CA ASP A 176 -27.39 -2.41 7.88
C ASP A 176 -26.59 -3.66 8.30
N ARG A 177 -26.76 -4.03 9.56
CA ARG A 177 -26.08 -5.18 10.17
C ARG A 177 -26.60 -6.53 9.68
N LYS A 178 -27.75 -6.56 8.99
CA LYS A 178 -28.41 -7.79 8.55
C LYS A 178 -27.80 -8.31 7.26
N ASN A 179 -27.58 -7.43 6.29
CA ASN A 179 -27.20 -7.84 4.94
C ASN A 179 -25.69 -7.71 4.67
N ALA A 180 -24.97 -6.90 5.45
CA ALA A 180 -23.53 -6.73 5.27
C ALA A 180 -22.72 -7.69 6.14
N ARG A 181 -21.60 -8.19 5.60
CA ARG A 181 -20.58 -8.86 6.43
C ARG A 181 -19.74 -7.84 7.19
N ASN A 182 -19.27 -6.80 6.49
CA ASN A 182 -18.44 -5.74 7.02
C ASN A 182 -18.93 -4.39 6.48
N ILE A 183 -18.94 -3.35 7.31
CA ILE A 183 -19.22 -1.97 6.91
C ILE A 183 -18.21 -1.06 7.58
N GLY A 184 -17.60 -0.14 6.84
CA GLY A 184 -16.77 0.93 7.38
C GLY A 184 -17.18 2.28 6.81
N ILE A 185 -17.36 3.27 7.68
CA ILE A 185 -17.69 4.65 7.34
C ILE A 185 -16.67 5.56 7.99
N VAL A 186 -15.97 6.34 7.16
CA VAL A 186 -14.99 7.34 7.62
C VAL A 186 -15.41 8.70 7.10
N LEU A 187 -15.67 9.64 8.01
CA LEU A 187 -15.88 11.04 7.68
C LEU A 187 -14.62 11.84 7.99
N MET A 188 -14.00 12.38 6.94
CA MET A 188 -12.77 13.16 7.03
C MET A 188 -12.99 14.56 6.48
N ASN A 189 -12.50 15.56 7.19
CA ASN A 189 -12.34 16.91 6.63
C ASN A 189 -11.16 16.92 5.65
N PRO A 190 -11.36 17.15 4.34
CA PRO A 190 -10.30 17.02 3.34
C PRO A 190 -9.20 18.09 3.46
N GLY A 191 -9.53 19.28 3.99
CA GLY A 191 -8.55 20.37 4.14
C GLY A 191 -7.62 20.21 5.34
N THR A 192 -8.08 19.53 6.39
CA THR A 192 -7.31 19.36 7.64
C THR A 192 -6.89 17.92 7.92
N GLY A 193 -7.48 16.94 7.24
CA GLY A 193 -7.30 15.51 7.50
C GLY A 193 -7.89 15.04 8.83
N LYS A 194 -8.68 15.86 9.53
CA LYS A 194 -9.33 15.47 10.79
C LYS A 194 -10.43 14.45 10.53
N ILE A 195 -10.50 13.42 11.35
CA ILE A 195 -11.56 12.41 11.31
C ILE A 195 -12.66 12.82 12.28
N HIS A 196 -13.87 12.99 11.79
CA HIS A 196 -15.04 13.32 12.61
C HIS A 196 -15.89 12.10 12.94
N ALA A 197 -15.87 11.09 12.08
CA ALA A 197 -16.48 9.80 12.36
C ALA A 197 -15.64 8.66 11.76
N LEU A 198 -15.59 7.56 12.48
CA LEU A 198 -14.92 6.31 12.20
C LEU A 198 -15.81 5.19 12.75
N VAL A 199 -16.78 4.77 11.94
CA VAL A 199 -17.86 3.85 12.36
C VAL A 199 -17.73 2.56 11.56
N GLY A 200 -17.73 1.42 12.27
CA GLY A 200 -17.48 0.12 11.69
C GLY A 200 -18.44 -0.95 12.21
N PHE A 201 -18.69 -1.95 11.38
CA PHE A 201 -19.39 -3.17 11.75
C PHE A 201 -18.69 -4.36 11.11
N ASP A 202 -18.41 -5.39 11.91
CA ASP A 202 -17.94 -6.70 11.46
C ASP A 202 -18.83 -7.77 12.08
N ARG A 203 -19.52 -8.51 11.22
CA ARG A 203 -20.46 -9.56 11.63
C ARG A 203 -19.77 -10.76 12.29
N THR A 204 -18.47 -10.95 12.08
CA THR A 204 -17.72 -12.06 12.71
C THR A 204 -17.50 -11.84 14.21
N GLY A 205 -17.62 -10.59 14.69
CA GLY A 205 -17.46 -10.26 16.10
C GLY A 205 -16.02 -10.31 16.60
N GLU A 206 -15.03 -10.36 15.71
CA GLU A 206 -13.59 -10.42 16.06
C GLU A 206 -13.03 -9.08 16.58
N ASN A 207 -13.90 -8.12 16.93
CA ASN A 207 -13.61 -6.72 17.24
C ASN A 207 -12.63 -6.05 16.26
N LYS A 208 -12.77 -6.41 14.99
CA LYS A 208 -12.00 -5.84 13.89
C LYS A 208 -12.63 -4.54 13.46
N ASN A 209 -11.80 -3.52 13.27
CA ASN A 209 -12.25 -2.23 12.78
C ASN A 209 -12.08 -2.14 11.26
N PRO A 210 -13.15 -2.34 10.47
CA PRO A 210 -13.07 -2.35 9.01
C PRO A 210 -12.62 -1.01 8.41
N CYS A 211 -12.64 0.08 9.17
CA CYS A 211 -12.18 1.40 8.70
C CYS A 211 -10.66 1.52 8.62
N ILE A 212 -9.92 0.74 9.41
CA ILE A 212 -8.45 0.78 9.48
C ILE A 212 -7.80 -0.49 8.95
N GLU A 213 -8.61 -1.50 8.64
CA GLU A 213 -8.16 -2.75 8.08
C GLU A 213 -7.94 -2.65 6.56
N GLY A 214 -6.76 -3.07 6.10
CA GLY A 214 -6.43 -3.19 4.67
C GLY A 214 -6.97 -4.48 4.03
N LEU A 215 -8.16 -4.94 4.44
CA LEU A 215 -8.75 -6.19 3.97
C LEU A 215 -9.52 -6.04 2.65
N PHE A 216 -10.01 -4.83 2.36
CA PHE A 216 -10.84 -4.59 1.18
C PHE A 216 -10.03 -3.97 0.06
N PRO A 217 -10.35 -4.28 -1.19
CA PRO A 217 -9.75 -3.58 -2.31
C PRO A 217 -10.42 -2.23 -2.61
N ALA A 218 -9.67 -1.28 -3.19
CA ALA A 218 -10.19 0.03 -3.60
C ALA A 218 -11.17 -0.04 -4.80
N ALA A 219 -11.29 -1.22 -5.44
CA ALA A 219 -12.09 -1.41 -6.66
C ALA A 219 -11.87 -0.26 -7.65
N SER A 220 -12.94 0.28 -8.24
CA SER A 220 -12.84 1.37 -9.19
C SER A 220 -12.56 2.75 -8.59
N VAL A 221 -12.54 2.90 -7.26
CA VAL A 221 -12.28 4.20 -6.60
C VAL A 221 -10.85 4.68 -6.88
N ILE A 222 -9.89 3.75 -7.05
CA ILE A 222 -8.50 4.11 -7.37
C ILE A 222 -8.36 4.87 -8.71
N LYS A 223 -9.34 4.75 -9.62
CA LYS A 223 -9.34 5.47 -10.90
C LYS A 223 -9.32 6.99 -10.72
N ILE A 224 -9.70 7.51 -9.54
CA ILE A 224 -9.52 8.93 -9.20
C ILE A 224 -8.04 9.31 -9.27
N VAL A 225 -7.16 8.47 -8.72
CA VAL A 225 -5.70 8.71 -8.71
C VAL A 225 -5.13 8.58 -10.11
N THR A 226 -5.51 7.52 -10.85
CA THR A 226 -5.10 7.33 -12.25
C THR A 226 -5.58 8.49 -13.13
N ALA A 227 -6.81 8.96 -12.93
CA ALA A 227 -7.35 10.07 -13.70
C ALA A 227 -6.59 11.37 -13.42
N ALA A 228 -6.32 11.68 -12.14
CA ALA A 228 -5.54 12.84 -11.75
C ALA A 228 -4.13 12.80 -12.36
N ALA A 229 -3.47 11.63 -12.33
CA ALA A 229 -2.18 11.44 -12.97
C ALA A 229 -2.23 11.61 -14.49
N GLY A 230 -3.29 11.13 -15.16
CA GLY A 230 -3.49 11.32 -16.60
C GLY A 230 -3.67 12.80 -16.98
N ILE A 231 -4.38 13.58 -16.17
CA ILE A 231 -4.51 15.03 -16.37
C ILE A 231 -3.15 15.72 -16.17
N GLU A 232 -2.47 15.44 -15.06
CA GLU A 232 -1.23 16.14 -14.68
C GLU A 232 -0.04 15.76 -15.58
N LYS A 233 0.11 14.48 -15.91
CA LYS A 233 1.30 13.96 -16.61
C LYS A 233 1.11 13.78 -18.10
N CYS A 234 -0.11 13.47 -18.54
CA CYS A 234 -0.40 13.20 -19.95
C CYS A 234 -1.18 14.34 -20.63
N GLY A 235 -1.56 15.39 -19.89
CA GLY A 235 -2.33 16.51 -20.43
C GLY A 235 -3.74 16.13 -20.85
N PHE A 236 -4.30 15.05 -20.30
CA PHE A 236 -5.67 14.66 -20.60
C PHE A 236 -6.65 15.71 -20.11
N ASN A 237 -7.71 15.91 -20.88
CA ASN A 237 -8.85 16.73 -20.50
C ASN A 237 -10.13 15.90 -20.62
N THR A 238 -11.27 16.47 -20.23
CA THR A 238 -12.56 15.77 -20.23
C THR A 238 -12.95 15.20 -21.60
N ALA A 239 -12.55 15.88 -22.68
CA ALA A 239 -12.82 15.51 -24.06
C ALA A 239 -11.76 14.59 -24.69
N SER A 240 -10.67 14.28 -23.98
CA SER A 240 -9.64 13.35 -24.47
C SER A 240 -10.30 12.02 -24.85
N SER A 241 -10.13 11.59 -26.09
CA SER A 241 -10.79 10.39 -26.62
C SER A 241 -9.94 9.15 -26.38
N PHE A 242 -10.56 8.11 -25.87
CA PHE A 242 -9.97 6.79 -25.67
C PHE A 242 -10.71 5.73 -26.46
N THR A 243 -10.06 4.58 -26.63
CA THR A 243 -10.65 3.41 -27.27
C THR A 243 -10.63 2.18 -26.37
N PHE A 244 -11.70 1.39 -26.43
CA PHE A 244 -11.78 0.09 -25.74
C PHE A 244 -12.53 -0.97 -26.55
N TYR A 245 -12.35 -2.23 -26.15
CA TYR A 245 -13.01 -3.39 -26.75
C TYR A 245 -13.81 -4.16 -25.71
N GLY A 246 -14.89 -4.83 -26.17
CA GLY A 246 -15.71 -5.69 -25.32
C GLY A 246 -16.40 -4.94 -24.18
N GLY A 247 -16.60 -5.64 -23.06
CA GLY A 247 -17.29 -5.11 -21.89
C GLY A 247 -16.53 -3.98 -21.20
N LYS A 248 -17.28 -3.03 -20.62
CA LYS A 248 -16.74 -1.87 -19.90
C LYS A 248 -16.08 -2.25 -18.58
N HIS A 249 -16.52 -3.34 -17.94
CA HIS A 249 -16.13 -3.69 -16.57
C HIS A 249 -15.25 -4.94 -16.48
N THR A 250 -14.86 -5.53 -17.61
CA THR A 250 -13.84 -6.58 -17.67
C THR A 250 -12.48 -5.97 -17.98
N LEU A 251 -11.40 -6.69 -17.63
CA LEU A 251 -10.04 -6.28 -17.95
C LEU A 251 -9.18 -7.48 -18.38
N TYR A 252 -9.35 -7.88 -19.62
CA TYR A 252 -8.54 -8.91 -20.27
C TYR A 252 -7.34 -8.30 -20.98
N LYS A 253 -6.26 -9.08 -21.10
CA LYS A 253 -5.05 -8.67 -21.84
C LYS A 253 -5.34 -8.27 -23.29
N SER A 254 -6.35 -8.89 -23.91
CA SER A 254 -6.79 -8.56 -25.27
C SER A 254 -7.38 -7.15 -25.37
N GLN A 255 -8.00 -6.64 -24.30
CA GLN A 255 -8.63 -5.31 -24.28
C GLN A 255 -7.62 -4.17 -24.13
N LEU A 256 -6.39 -4.47 -23.72
CA LEU A 256 -5.29 -3.50 -23.56
C LEU A 256 -4.54 -3.21 -24.86
N ARG A 257 -4.94 -3.84 -25.98
CA ARG A 257 -4.34 -3.61 -27.29
C ARG A 257 -4.73 -2.23 -27.83
N GLU A 258 -3.89 -1.72 -28.72
CA GLU A 258 -4.16 -0.47 -29.44
C GLU A 258 -5.47 -0.50 -30.24
N GLY A 259 -6.06 0.67 -30.40
CA GLY A 259 -7.33 0.85 -31.10
C GLY A 259 -7.24 0.56 -32.59
N ASN A 260 -8.23 -0.14 -33.12
CA ASN A 260 -8.48 -0.30 -34.54
C ASN A 260 -9.86 0.29 -34.88
N ARG A 261 -10.27 0.22 -36.15
CA ARG A 261 -11.53 0.82 -36.63
C ARG A 261 -12.81 0.30 -35.94
N HIS A 262 -12.77 -0.87 -35.30
CA HIS A 262 -13.91 -1.49 -34.62
C HIS A 262 -13.90 -1.25 -33.11
N ALA A 263 -12.93 -0.49 -32.58
CA ALA A 263 -12.90 -0.16 -31.17
C ALA A 263 -13.99 0.87 -30.83
N ASN A 264 -14.62 0.69 -29.67
CA ASN A 264 -15.54 1.70 -29.14
C ASN A 264 -14.73 2.95 -28.77
N ARG A 265 -15.24 4.13 -29.14
CA ARG A 265 -14.68 5.42 -28.73
C ARG A 265 -15.45 5.98 -27.56
N ILE A 266 -14.75 6.57 -26.61
CA ILE A 266 -15.34 7.17 -25.42
C ILE A 266 -14.49 8.36 -24.93
N SER A 267 -15.14 9.39 -24.40
CA SER A 267 -14.43 10.51 -23.79
C SER A 267 -13.80 10.09 -22.45
N PHE A 268 -12.79 10.83 -21.99
CA PHE A 268 -12.17 10.59 -20.70
C PHE A 268 -13.19 10.73 -19.57
N GLN A 269 -14.02 11.77 -19.61
CA GLN A 269 -15.10 12.01 -18.66
C GLN A 269 -16.08 10.83 -18.59
N ASP A 270 -16.55 10.36 -19.74
CA ASP A 270 -17.50 9.24 -19.80
C ASP A 270 -16.85 7.94 -19.36
N SER A 271 -15.58 7.73 -19.69
CA SER A 271 -14.85 6.55 -19.25
C SER A 271 -14.69 6.50 -17.74
N PHE A 272 -14.48 7.66 -17.09
CA PHE A 272 -14.40 7.79 -15.65
C PHE A 272 -15.76 7.59 -15.00
N ALA A 273 -16.79 8.30 -15.49
CA ALA A 273 -18.16 8.22 -14.97
C ALA A 273 -18.75 6.81 -15.08
N GLN A 274 -18.48 6.13 -16.19
CA GLN A 274 -18.94 4.76 -16.44
C GLN A 274 -17.94 3.71 -15.96
N SER A 275 -16.87 4.11 -15.27
CA SER A 275 -15.91 3.20 -14.66
C SER A 275 -15.35 2.15 -15.65
N VAL A 276 -14.96 2.59 -16.85
CA VAL A 276 -14.51 1.70 -17.94
C VAL A 276 -13.11 1.15 -17.67
N ASN A 277 -13.03 -0.10 -17.22
CA ASN A 277 -11.79 -0.80 -16.85
C ASN A 277 -10.74 -0.81 -17.97
N PRO A 278 -11.06 -1.15 -19.22
CA PRO A 278 -10.03 -1.19 -20.27
C PRO A 278 -9.38 0.16 -20.57
N VAL A 279 -10.10 1.27 -20.42
CA VAL A 279 -9.53 2.61 -20.61
C VAL A 279 -8.52 2.89 -19.50
N PHE A 280 -8.93 2.71 -18.24
CA PHE A 280 -8.08 2.93 -17.08
C PHE A 280 -6.95 1.91 -16.90
N GLY A 281 -7.03 0.76 -17.57
CA GLY A 281 -5.94 -0.20 -17.62
C GLY A 281 -4.88 0.14 -18.68
N LYS A 282 -5.22 0.97 -19.68
CA LYS A 282 -4.29 1.47 -20.70
C LYS A 282 -3.57 2.75 -20.26
N ILE A 283 -4.27 3.60 -19.52
CA ILE A 283 -3.72 4.80 -18.86
C ILE A 283 -2.75 4.37 -17.77
#